data_AF-S5VAK1-F1
#
_entry.id   AF-S5VAK1-F1
#
_cell.length_a   1.000
_cell.length_b   1.000
_cell.length_c   1.000
_cell.angle_alpha   90.00
_cell.angle_beta   90.00
_cell.angle_gamma   90.00
#
_symmetry.space_group_name_H-M   'P 1'
#
loop_
_entity.id
_entity.type
_entity.pdbx_description
1 polymer ?
#
loop_
_entity_poly.entity_id
_entity_poly.type
_entity_poly.pdbx_seq_one_letter_code
_entity_poly.pdbx_strand_id
1 'polypeptide(L)'
;MTSIRTSVTSVKATRRAVALAVGLAFATLGTAIPASAHTEAAPTPAPSRYTGSAAEAGNNKAFFEAVLASVAKKQAAHPGLQSVTVYYDASRAPSFRSQISSAASIWNSSVSNVKLQATSGGADFAYYEGNDSRGSYASTDGHGSGYIFLDYAQNRQYDSIRVAAHETGHVLGLPDHYSGPCSELMSGGGPGTSCTNRYPNATERARVNQLWANGFAKALEKLNKAR
;
A
#
# COMPACT_ATOMS: atom_id res chain seq x y z
N MET A 1 24.09 -55.73 -7.15
CA MET A 1 24.95 -55.18 -8.22
C MET A 1 24.18 -54.03 -8.85
N THR A 2 24.51 -52.75 -8.80
CA THR A 2 25.73 -52.04 -8.39
C THR A 2 25.26 -50.60 -8.09
N SER A 3 25.43 -50.13 -6.85
CA SER A 3 25.06 -48.77 -6.42
C SER A 3 26.35 -47.95 -6.31
N ILE A 4 26.49 -46.93 -7.16
CA ILE A 4 27.66 -46.05 -7.19
C ILE A 4 27.36 -44.85 -6.29
N ARG A 5 28.03 -44.81 -5.13
CA ARG A 5 28.15 -43.63 -4.27
C ARG A 5 29.36 -42.83 -4.72
N THR A 6 29.20 -41.55 -5.03
CA THR A 6 30.30 -40.64 -5.31
C THR A 6 30.39 -39.57 -4.22
N SER A 7 31.63 -39.39 -3.76
CA SER A 7 32.03 -38.74 -2.52
C SER A 7 31.92 -37.22 -2.55
N VAL A 8 31.60 -36.65 -1.38
CA VAL A 8 31.60 -35.21 -1.09
C VAL A 8 33.01 -34.77 -0.74
N THR A 9 33.55 -33.75 -1.42
CA THR A 9 34.79 -33.06 -1.02
C THR A 9 34.45 -31.72 -0.36
N SER A 10 34.87 -31.61 0.89
CA SER A 10 34.79 -30.41 1.74
C SER A 10 36.01 -29.53 1.45
N VAL A 11 35.80 -28.24 1.15
CA VAL A 11 36.88 -27.24 1.09
C VAL A 11 36.62 -26.18 2.17
N LYS A 12 37.49 -26.18 3.19
CA LYS A 12 37.59 -25.13 4.21
C LYS A 12 38.33 -23.93 3.60
N ALA A 13 37.75 -22.74 3.69
CA ALA A 13 38.44 -21.48 3.42
C ALA A 13 38.54 -20.65 4.71
N THR A 14 39.75 -20.24 5.02
CA THR A 14 40.18 -19.64 6.28
C THR A 14 40.30 -18.11 6.14
N ARG A 15 39.68 -17.38 7.08
CA ARG A 15 40.06 -16.09 7.70
C ARG A 15 40.76 -15.00 6.86
N ARG A 16 40.26 -13.76 6.97
CA ARG A 16 41.05 -12.59 7.40
C ARG A 16 40.13 -11.44 7.85
N ALA A 17 40.25 -11.06 9.11
CA ALA A 17 39.68 -9.85 9.70
C ALA A 17 40.70 -8.70 9.53
N VAL A 18 40.21 -7.49 9.26
CA VAL A 18 40.99 -6.25 9.33
C VAL A 18 40.29 -5.30 10.29
N ALA A 19 41.02 -4.92 11.33
CA ALA A 19 40.66 -3.91 12.32
C ALA A 19 41.06 -2.52 11.82
N LEU A 20 40.34 -1.47 12.22
CA LEU A 20 40.87 -0.11 12.22
C LEU A 20 40.50 0.60 13.52
N ALA A 21 41.50 1.30 14.07
CA ALA A 21 41.63 1.67 15.46
C ALA A 21 41.15 3.10 15.78
N VAL A 22 40.95 3.28 17.08
CA VAL A 22 40.67 4.50 17.84
C VAL A 22 41.80 5.53 17.72
N GLY A 23 41.47 6.83 17.74
CA GLY A 23 42.41 7.93 17.98
C GLY A 23 41.81 8.97 18.92
N LEU A 24 42.35 9.05 20.14
CA LEU A 24 42.14 10.11 21.13
C LEU A 24 43.07 11.31 20.87
N ALA A 25 42.64 12.52 21.22
CA ALA A 25 43.55 13.62 21.58
C ALA A 25 42.99 14.41 22.77
N PHE A 26 43.91 14.73 23.70
CA PHE A 26 43.72 15.25 25.06
C PHE A 26 44.02 16.75 25.17
N ALA A 27 43.66 17.28 26.35
CA ALA A 27 44.27 18.41 27.09
C ALA A 27 43.63 19.79 26.84
N THR A 28 43.35 20.62 27.84
CA THR A 28 44.09 20.94 29.07
C THR A 28 43.17 21.50 30.18
N LEU A 29 43.52 21.28 31.45
CA LEU A 29 42.91 21.92 32.61
C LEU A 29 43.52 23.31 32.86
N GLY A 30 42.67 24.31 33.11
CA GLY A 30 43.04 25.61 33.67
C GLY A 30 42.11 25.94 34.84
N THR A 31 42.70 26.20 36.00
CA THR A 31 42.03 26.50 37.28
C THR A 31 41.56 27.95 37.35
N ALA A 32 40.27 28.19 37.61
CA ALA A 32 39.77 29.48 38.09
C ALA A 32 38.70 29.26 39.18
N ILE A 33 38.84 30.04 40.25
CA ILE A 33 38.07 30.04 41.51
C ILE A 33 36.60 30.42 41.24
N PRO A 34 35.59 29.84 41.91
CA PRO A 34 34.20 30.21 41.68
C PRO A 34 33.90 31.53 42.41
N ALA A 35 33.57 32.57 41.65
CA ALA A 35 32.80 33.69 42.19
C ALA A 35 31.33 33.24 42.24
N SER A 36 30.75 33.18 43.45
CA SER A 36 29.31 33.01 43.62
C SER A 36 28.58 34.18 42.96
N ALA A 37 27.88 33.91 41.86
CA ALA A 37 26.91 34.82 41.27
C ALA A 37 25.51 34.27 41.52
N HIS A 38 24.64 35.18 41.94
CA HIS A 38 23.28 34.94 42.42
C HIS A 38 22.42 34.10 41.47
N THR A 39 21.64 33.19 42.04
CA THR A 39 20.57 32.46 41.34
C THR A 39 19.45 33.46 41.00
N GLU A 40 19.42 33.96 39.77
CA GLU A 40 18.22 34.57 39.23
C GLU A 40 17.28 33.44 38.77
N ALA A 41 16.07 33.41 39.32
CA ALA A 41 15.08 32.38 39.02
C ALA A 41 14.75 32.39 37.52
N ALA A 42 14.88 31.24 36.86
CA ALA A 42 14.46 31.06 35.48
C ALA A 42 12.96 31.37 35.34
N PRO A 43 12.54 32.16 34.32
CA PRO A 43 11.13 32.41 34.08
C PRO A 43 10.44 31.10 33.67
N THR A 44 9.31 30.79 34.32
CA THR A 44 8.41 29.72 33.91
C THR A 44 7.92 29.96 32.48
N PRO A 45 7.98 28.97 31.56
CA PRO A 45 7.47 29.16 30.22
C PRO A 45 5.94 29.27 30.28
N ALA A 46 5.41 30.43 29.88
CA ALA A 46 3.99 30.59 29.65
C ALA A 46 3.55 29.62 28.54
N PRO A 47 2.35 29.00 28.62
CA PRO A 47 1.86 28.17 27.53
C PRO A 47 1.71 29.04 26.28
N SER A 48 2.53 28.75 25.26
CA SER A 48 2.38 29.34 23.93
C SER A 48 1.03 28.91 23.36
N ARG A 49 0.02 29.77 23.53
CA ARG A 49 -1.21 29.69 22.76
C ARG A 49 -0.94 30.47 21.48
N TYR A 50 -0.46 29.76 20.46
CA TYR A 50 -0.50 30.26 19.10
C TYR A 50 -1.97 30.43 18.70
N THR A 51 -2.49 31.64 18.87
CA THR A 51 -3.73 32.07 18.24
C THR A 51 -3.33 32.58 16.86
N GLY A 52 -3.52 31.76 15.84
CA GLY A 52 -3.20 32.12 14.46
C GLY A 52 -3.82 33.48 14.12
N SER A 53 -3.03 34.34 13.50
CA SER A 53 -3.45 35.69 13.12
C SER A 53 -4.56 35.63 12.06
N ALA A 54 -5.39 36.70 11.96
CA ALA A 54 -6.36 36.82 10.87
C ALA A 54 -5.70 36.76 9.47
N ALA A 55 -4.42 37.15 9.38
CA ALA A 55 -3.60 37.03 8.19
C ALA A 55 -3.24 35.56 7.87
N GLU A 56 -2.92 34.72 8.87
CA GLU A 56 -2.73 33.28 8.69
C GLU A 56 -4.03 32.55 8.34
N ALA A 57 -5.15 32.94 8.94
CA ALA A 57 -6.47 32.42 8.55
C ALA A 57 -6.84 32.82 7.09
N GLY A 58 -6.52 34.06 6.69
CA GLY A 58 -6.69 34.55 5.31
C GLY A 58 -5.79 33.84 4.30
N ASN A 59 -4.53 33.62 4.63
CA ASN A 59 -3.58 32.88 3.79
C ASN A 59 -3.96 31.40 3.65
N ASN A 60 -4.45 30.77 4.73
CA ASN A 60 -4.97 29.41 4.69
C ASN A 60 -6.23 29.30 3.83
N LYS A 61 -7.13 30.29 3.91
CA LYS A 61 -8.32 30.37 3.05
C LYS A 61 -7.93 30.53 1.58
N ALA A 62 -7.01 31.44 1.26
CA ALA A 62 -6.55 31.66 -0.11
C ALA A 62 -5.85 30.41 -0.69
N PHE A 63 -5.06 29.70 0.12
CA PHE A 63 -4.49 28.42 -0.25
C PHE A 63 -5.56 27.36 -0.51
N PHE A 64 -6.55 27.23 0.38
CA PHE A 64 -7.63 26.26 0.23
C PHE A 64 -8.51 26.56 -0.99
N GLU A 65 -8.83 27.83 -1.24
CA GLU A 65 -9.56 28.29 -2.42
C GLU A 65 -8.76 28.04 -3.71
N ALA A 66 -7.44 28.26 -3.69
CA ALA A 66 -6.57 27.94 -4.83
C ALA A 66 -6.50 26.43 -5.09
N VAL A 67 -6.48 25.60 -4.04
CA VAL A 67 -6.54 24.14 -4.15
C VAL A 67 -7.90 23.71 -4.73
N LEU A 68 -9.02 24.24 -4.22
CA LEU A 68 -10.36 23.95 -4.73
C LEU A 68 -10.53 24.39 -6.20
N ALA A 69 -10.02 25.56 -6.57
CA ALA A 69 -10.03 26.04 -7.95
C ALA A 69 -9.16 25.16 -8.87
N SER A 70 -8.00 24.68 -8.39
CA SER A 70 -7.15 23.75 -9.12
C SER A 70 -7.82 22.40 -9.34
N VAL A 71 -8.49 21.86 -8.32
CA VAL A 71 -9.27 20.63 -8.40
C VAL A 71 -10.45 20.78 -9.37
N ALA A 72 -11.21 21.87 -9.27
CA ALA A 72 -12.31 22.18 -10.18
C ALA A 72 -11.82 22.33 -11.64
N LYS A 73 -10.68 23.00 -11.86
CA LYS A 73 -10.07 23.14 -13.20
C LYS A 73 -9.58 21.80 -13.75
N LYS A 74 -9.01 20.93 -12.92
CA LYS A 74 -8.62 19.56 -13.32
C LYS A 74 -9.84 18.69 -13.61
N GLN A 75 -10.89 18.79 -12.81
CA GLN A 75 -12.14 18.05 -13.03
C GLN A 75 -12.87 18.54 -14.30
N ALA A 76 -12.91 19.86 -14.54
CA ALA A 76 -13.47 20.46 -15.74
C ALA A 76 -12.61 20.23 -17.00
N ALA A 77 -11.29 20.00 -16.85
CA ALA A 77 -10.40 19.57 -17.93
C ALA A 77 -10.55 18.08 -18.26
N HIS A 78 -11.19 17.30 -17.39
CA HIS A 78 -11.49 15.89 -17.59
C HIS A 78 -12.97 15.55 -17.31
N PRO A 79 -13.93 16.21 -17.98
CA PRO A 79 -15.37 16.06 -17.72
C PRO A 79 -15.94 14.68 -18.10
N GLY A 80 -15.11 13.81 -18.70
CA GLY A 80 -15.41 12.43 -19.05
C GLY A 80 -14.76 11.36 -18.17
N LEU A 81 -14.15 11.69 -17.02
CA LEU A 81 -13.64 10.69 -16.08
C LEU A 81 -14.81 10.04 -15.32
N GLN A 82 -15.62 9.21 -15.98
CA GLN A 82 -16.42 8.25 -15.22
C GLN A 82 -15.54 7.05 -14.90
N SER A 83 -15.32 6.83 -13.61
CA SER A 83 -14.72 5.59 -13.14
C SER A 83 -15.66 4.43 -13.44
N VAL A 84 -15.13 3.32 -13.94
CA VAL A 84 -15.90 2.08 -14.05
C VAL A 84 -16.18 1.57 -12.64
N THR A 85 -17.44 1.25 -12.33
CA THR A 85 -17.77 0.54 -11.09
C THR A 85 -17.79 -0.95 -11.34
N VAL A 86 -17.01 -1.69 -10.58
CA VAL A 86 -16.99 -3.15 -10.54
C VAL A 86 -17.63 -3.59 -9.22
N TYR A 87 -18.65 -4.43 -9.32
CA TYR A 87 -19.43 -4.90 -8.18
C TYR A 87 -18.87 -6.23 -7.66
N TYR A 88 -18.72 -6.33 -6.35
CA TYR A 88 -18.26 -7.54 -5.69
C TYR A 88 -19.26 -8.08 -4.68
N ASP A 89 -19.34 -9.41 -4.57
CA ASP A 89 -20.11 -10.09 -3.52
C ASP A 89 -19.15 -10.72 -2.48
N ALA A 90 -19.32 -10.33 -1.22
CA ALA A 90 -18.57 -10.86 -0.07
C ALA A 90 -19.42 -11.81 0.80
N SER A 91 -20.63 -12.14 0.38
CA SER A 91 -21.59 -12.93 1.16
C SER A 91 -21.09 -14.34 1.49
N ARG A 92 -20.26 -14.91 0.60
CA ARG A 92 -19.66 -16.26 0.69
C ARG A 92 -18.29 -16.30 1.36
N ALA A 93 -17.81 -15.16 1.86
CA ALA A 93 -16.61 -15.05 2.69
C ALA A 93 -16.91 -14.29 4.01
N PRO A 94 -17.82 -14.82 4.85
CA PRO A 94 -18.26 -14.13 6.06
C PRO A 94 -17.14 -13.84 7.06
N SER A 95 -16.13 -14.70 7.16
CA SER A 95 -15.01 -14.53 8.09
C SER A 95 -14.08 -13.37 7.69
N PHE A 96 -14.09 -12.98 6.41
CA PHE A 96 -13.20 -11.96 5.85
C PHE A 96 -13.87 -10.64 5.45
N ARG A 97 -15.15 -10.42 5.82
CA ARG A 97 -15.92 -9.23 5.36
C ARG A 97 -15.23 -7.90 5.65
N SER A 98 -14.62 -7.74 6.82
CA SER A 98 -13.94 -6.49 7.19
C SER A 98 -12.64 -6.29 6.41
N GLN A 99 -11.89 -7.36 6.14
CA GLN A 99 -10.67 -7.33 5.34
C GLN A 99 -10.97 -7.05 3.87
N ILE A 100 -12.00 -7.67 3.32
CA ILE A 100 -12.49 -7.42 1.96
C ILE A 100 -12.91 -5.95 1.81
N SER A 101 -13.71 -5.43 2.75
CA SER A 101 -14.12 -4.03 2.73
C SER A 101 -12.92 -3.06 2.84
N SER A 102 -11.93 -3.41 3.67
CA SER A 102 -10.68 -2.64 3.79
C SER A 102 -9.87 -2.66 2.51
N ALA A 103 -9.72 -3.82 1.87
CA ALA A 103 -9.04 -3.98 0.58
C ALA A 103 -9.72 -3.16 -0.53
N ALA A 104 -11.05 -3.21 -0.60
CA ALA A 104 -11.82 -2.40 -1.55
C ALA A 104 -11.61 -0.89 -1.31
N SER A 105 -11.60 -0.44 -0.05
CA SER A 105 -11.34 0.96 0.30
C SER A 105 -9.92 1.42 -0.06
N ILE A 106 -8.93 0.54 0.15
CA ILE A 106 -7.54 0.80 -0.26
C ILE A 106 -7.45 1.00 -1.77
N TRP A 107 -8.05 0.11 -2.57
CA TRP A 107 -8.08 0.28 -4.01
C TRP A 107 -8.84 1.55 -4.41
N ASN A 108 -10.03 1.79 -3.85
CA ASN A 108 -10.85 2.97 -4.15
C ASN A 108 -10.15 4.29 -3.83
N SER A 109 -9.27 4.34 -2.82
CA SER A 109 -8.46 5.52 -2.51
C SER A 109 -7.16 5.60 -3.32
N SER A 110 -6.73 4.50 -3.92
CA SER A 110 -5.47 4.39 -4.65
C SER A 110 -5.58 4.65 -6.16
N VAL A 111 -6.76 4.43 -6.75
CA VAL A 111 -6.96 4.53 -8.21
C VAL A 111 -8.15 5.41 -8.58
N SER A 112 -8.15 5.96 -9.80
CA SER A 112 -9.14 6.92 -10.28
C SER A 112 -10.13 6.34 -11.29
N ASN A 113 -9.69 5.40 -12.13
CA ASN A 113 -10.48 4.97 -13.30
C ASN A 113 -11.38 3.76 -13.05
N VAL A 114 -11.27 3.13 -11.88
CA VAL A 114 -12.12 2.01 -11.44
C VAL A 114 -12.45 2.14 -9.96
N LYS A 115 -13.66 1.75 -9.57
CA LYS A 115 -14.13 1.67 -8.19
C LYS A 115 -14.74 0.31 -7.92
N LEU A 116 -14.51 -0.19 -6.72
CA LEU A 116 -15.08 -1.43 -6.20
C LEU A 116 -16.26 -1.11 -5.30
N GLN A 117 -17.39 -1.77 -5.52
CA GLN A 117 -18.59 -1.58 -4.72
C GLN A 117 -19.20 -2.92 -4.30
N ALA A 118 -19.50 -3.07 -3.02
CA ALA A 118 -20.18 -4.26 -2.53
C ALA A 118 -21.61 -4.33 -3.08
N THR A 119 -22.08 -5.53 -3.40
CA THR A 119 -23.47 -5.81 -3.73
C THR A 119 -23.94 -7.13 -3.13
N SER A 120 -25.25 -7.29 -2.98
CA SER A 120 -25.91 -8.56 -2.64
C SER A 120 -26.53 -9.26 -3.86
N GLY A 121 -26.41 -8.68 -5.05
CA GLY A 121 -26.89 -9.25 -6.32
C GLY A 121 -26.27 -8.58 -7.54
N GLY A 122 -26.11 -9.33 -8.63
CA GLY A 122 -25.49 -8.81 -9.86
C GLY A 122 -24.01 -8.44 -9.72
N ALA A 123 -23.26 -9.20 -8.92
CA ALA A 123 -21.81 -8.98 -8.78
C ALA A 123 -21.05 -9.43 -10.04
N ASP A 124 -20.01 -8.67 -10.39
CA ASP A 124 -19.06 -9.02 -11.45
C ASP A 124 -18.08 -10.10 -10.97
N PHE A 125 -17.69 -10.06 -9.69
CA PHE A 125 -16.89 -11.10 -9.05
C PHE A 125 -17.29 -11.35 -7.59
N ALA A 126 -16.86 -12.48 -7.03
CA ALA A 126 -17.21 -12.87 -5.65
C ALA A 126 -16.00 -13.34 -4.83
N TYR A 127 -16.10 -13.21 -3.50
CA TYR A 127 -15.15 -13.78 -2.55
C TYR A 127 -15.69 -15.08 -1.93
N TYR A 128 -14.81 -16.06 -1.80
CA TYR A 128 -15.02 -17.33 -1.10
C TYR A 128 -13.94 -17.51 -0.05
N GLU A 129 -14.18 -18.42 0.90
CA GLU A 129 -13.21 -18.75 1.95
C GLU A 129 -13.16 -20.26 2.23
N GLY A 130 -12.01 -20.74 2.71
CA GLY A 130 -11.83 -22.16 3.02
C GLY A 130 -10.39 -22.52 3.36
N ASN A 131 -10.08 -23.81 3.26
CA ASN A 131 -8.70 -24.31 3.36
C ASN A 131 -8.22 -24.77 1.98
N ASP A 132 -7.10 -24.23 1.53
CA ASP A 132 -6.34 -24.70 0.38
C ASP A 132 -4.85 -24.62 0.71
N SER A 133 -4.12 -25.73 0.60
CA SER A 133 -2.69 -25.77 0.92
C SER A 133 -1.83 -24.88 0.02
N ARG A 134 -2.38 -24.42 -1.11
CA ARG A 134 -1.73 -23.48 -2.03
C ARG A 134 -1.85 -22.02 -1.58
N GLY A 135 -2.74 -21.72 -0.62
CA GLY A 135 -3.04 -20.36 -0.17
C GLY A 135 -4.23 -19.73 -0.90
N SER A 136 -4.42 -18.42 -0.70
CA SER A 136 -5.43 -17.63 -1.40
C SER A 136 -5.06 -17.50 -2.88
N TYR A 137 -6.07 -17.30 -3.73
CA TYR A 137 -5.88 -17.10 -5.16
C TYR A 137 -7.06 -16.36 -5.80
N ALA A 138 -6.79 -15.73 -6.94
CA ALA A 138 -7.81 -15.21 -7.83
C ALA A 138 -7.96 -16.09 -9.08
N SER A 139 -9.21 -16.39 -9.45
CA SER A 139 -9.58 -16.96 -10.74
C SER A 139 -10.38 -15.90 -11.50
N THR A 140 -9.73 -15.18 -12.39
CA THR A 140 -10.25 -13.96 -12.99
C THR A 140 -9.80 -13.79 -14.45
N ASP A 141 -10.54 -13.00 -15.21
CA ASP A 141 -10.14 -12.53 -16.54
C ASP A 141 -9.16 -11.34 -16.51
N GLY A 142 -8.85 -10.83 -15.30
CA GLY A 142 -8.01 -9.65 -15.11
C GLY A 142 -8.69 -8.33 -15.49
N HIS A 143 -10.03 -8.33 -15.60
CA HIS A 143 -10.80 -7.15 -15.98
C HIS A 143 -12.14 -7.06 -15.24
N GLY A 144 -12.14 -7.40 -13.95
CA GLY A 144 -13.27 -7.21 -13.04
C GLY A 144 -14.16 -8.43 -12.82
N SER A 145 -13.96 -9.53 -13.54
CA SER A 145 -14.83 -10.72 -13.46
C SER A 145 -14.14 -11.91 -12.80
N GLY A 146 -14.93 -12.81 -12.20
CA GLY A 146 -14.48 -14.10 -11.69
C GLY A 146 -14.69 -14.27 -10.19
N TYR A 147 -13.68 -14.80 -9.48
CA TYR A 147 -13.74 -14.94 -8.03
C TYR A 147 -12.37 -14.95 -7.36
N ILE A 148 -12.37 -14.68 -6.06
CA ILE A 148 -11.21 -14.78 -5.17
C ILE A 148 -11.53 -15.81 -4.09
N PHE A 149 -10.59 -16.69 -3.81
CA PHE A 149 -10.64 -17.61 -2.68
C PHE A 149 -9.63 -17.17 -1.61
N LEU A 150 -10.08 -16.99 -0.37
CA LEU A 150 -9.26 -16.61 0.77
C LEU A 150 -9.00 -17.84 1.65
N ASP A 151 -7.73 -18.26 1.70
CA ASP A 151 -7.31 -19.40 2.52
C ASP A 151 -7.14 -19.00 3.99
N TYR A 152 -7.66 -19.83 4.89
CA TYR A 152 -7.58 -19.59 6.33
C TYR A 152 -6.15 -19.67 6.88
N ALA A 153 -5.31 -20.56 6.40
CA ALA A 153 -3.96 -20.73 6.95
C ALA A 153 -3.06 -19.55 6.59
N GLN A 154 -3.07 -19.14 5.33
CA GLN A 154 -2.32 -17.98 4.86
C GLN A 154 -2.78 -16.70 5.56
N ASN A 155 -4.09 -16.45 5.67
CA ASN A 155 -4.61 -15.23 6.30
C ASN A 155 -4.40 -15.17 7.83
N ARG A 156 -4.07 -16.28 8.48
CA ARG A 156 -3.60 -16.29 9.88
C ARG A 156 -2.11 -15.96 10.02
N GLN A 157 -1.32 -16.23 9.00
CA GLN A 157 0.14 -16.07 9.03
C GLN A 157 0.60 -14.72 8.46
N TYR A 158 -0.11 -14.23 7.44
CA TYR A 158 0.16 -12.97 6.75
C TYR A 158 -0.86 -11.90 7.16
N ASP A 159 -0.56 -10.65 6.85
CA ASP A 159 -1.54 -9.58 6.98
C ASP A 159 -2.73 -9.84 6.04
N SER A 160 -3.88 -10.20 6.62
CA SER A 160 -5.05 -10.61 5.85
C SER A 160 -5.62 -9.52 4.93
N ILE A 161 -5.43 -8.24 5.28
CA ILE A 161 -5.83 -7.13 4.39
C ILE A 161 -4.87 -7.04 3.19
N ARG A 162 -3.56 -7.23 3.39
CA ARG A 162 -2.59 -7.31 2.29
C ARG A 162 -2.93 -8.48 1.37
N VAL A 163 -3.24 -9.66 1.91
CA VAL A 163 -3.64 -10.83 1.11
C VAL A 163 -4.89 -10.50 0.29
N ALA A 164 -5.96 -10.03 0.92
CA ALA A 164 -7.18 -9.67 0.21
C ALA A 164 -6.94 -8.61 -0.87
N ALA A 165 -6.19 -7.54 -0.56
CA ALA A 165 -5.88 -6.47 -1.50
C ALA A 165 -5.01 -6.93 -2.67
N HIS A 166 -4.07 -7.85 -2.43
CA HIS A 166 -3.24 -8.49 -3.45
C HIS A 166 -4.11 -9.29 -4.42
N GLU A 167 -4.97 -10.19 -3.92
CA GLU A 167 -5.87 -10.97 -4.78
C GLU A 167 -6.85 -10.07 -5.56
N THR A 168 -7.34 -8.99 -4.94
CA THR A 168 -8.14 -7.97 -5.64
C THR A 168 -7.34 -7.31 -6.78
N GLY A 169 -6.03 -7.13 -6.61
CA GLY A 169 -5.15 -6.59 -7.64
C GLY A 169 -5.14 -7.42 -8.92
N HIS A 170 -5.25 -8.76 -8.81
CA HIS A 170 -5.40 -9.64 -9.97
C HIS A 170 -6.71 -9.41 -10.70
N VAL A 171 -7.83 -9.25 -9.98
CA VAL A 171 -9.13 -8.92 -10.59
C VAL A 171 -9.08 -7.60 -11.34
N LEU A 172 -8.27 -6.65 -10.86
CA LEU A 172 -8.02 -5.36 -11.51
C LEU A 172 -6.99 -5.43 -12.66
N GLY A 173 -6.40 -6.59 -12.91
CA GLY A 173 -5.54 -6.88 -14.06
C GLY A 173 -4.04 -6.80 -13.82
N LEU A 174 -3.59 -6.77 -12.56
CA LEU A 174 -2.17 -6.83 -12.24
C LEU A 174 -1.67 -8.29 -12.16
N PRO A 175 -0.50 -8.61 -12.73
CA PRO A 175 0.11 -9.93 -12.57
C PRO A 175 0.86 -10.02 -11.24
N ASP A 176 1.18 -11.25 -10.84
CA ASP A 176 2.14 -11.52 -9.76
C ASP A 176 3.54 -11.00 -10.08
N HIS A 177 4.26 -10.58 -9.03
CA HIS A 177 5.69 -10.29 -9.09
C HIS A 177 6.38 -10.69 -7.77
N TYR A 178 6.40 -11.99 -7.46
CA TYR A 178 6.87 -12.52 -6.17
C TYR A 178 8.31 -12.14 -5.77
N SER A 179 9.17 -11.78 -6.74
CA SER A 179 10.53 -11.27 -6.47
C SER A 179 10.58 -9.81 -6.03
N GLY A 180 9.45 -9.09 -6.07
CA GLY A 180 9.35 -7.69 -5.70
C GLY A 180 9.47 -7.45 -4.18
N PRO A 181 9.78 -6.20 -3.76
CA PRO A 181 9.88 -5.82 -2.35
C PRO A 181 8.50 -5.74 -1.66
N CYS A 182 8.49 -5.57 -0.33
CA CYS A 182 7.27 -5.34 0.45
C CYS A 182 6.49 -4.07 0.02
N SER A 183 7.18 -3.08 -0.55
CA SER A 183 6.54 -1.88 -1.09
C SER A 183 5.66 -2.16 -2.32
N GLU A 184 5.85 -3.29 -3.00
CA GLU A 184 4.93 -3.78 -4.03
C GLU A 184 3.81 -4.59 -3.37
N LEU A 185 2.56 -4.31 -3.72
CA LEU A 185 1.43 -5.13 -3.28
C LEU A 185 1.42 -6.46 -4.01
N MET A 186 1.78 -6.45 -5.30
CA MET A 186 1.78 -7.62 -6.18
C MET A 186 2.99 -8.54 -5.99
N SER A 187 3.91 -8.21 -5.07
CA SER A 187 4.88 -9.19 -4.57
C SER A 187 4.26 -10.23 -3.64
N GLY A 188 3.01 -9.99 -3.20
CA GLY A 188 2.22 -10.96 -2.44
C GLY A 188 2.94 -11.40 -1.18
N GLY A 189 3.09 -12.72 -1.04
CA GLY A 189 3.80 -13.36 0.07
C GLY A 189 5.32 -13.43 -0.08
N GLY A 190 5.90 -13.06 -1.22
CA GLY A 190 7.35 -13.15 -1.50
C GLY A 190 8.24 -12.50 -0.43
N PRO A 191 7.91 -11.28 0.05
CA PRO A 191 8.63 -10.61 1.15
C PRO A 191 8.49 -11.26 2.54
N GLY A 192 7.69 -12.32 2.67
CA GLY A 192 7.45 -13.02 3.93
C GLY A 192 6.44 -12.34 4.87
N THR A 193 6.14 -13.02 5.98
CA THR A 193 5.05 -12.65 6.92
C THR A 193 5.29 -11.34 7.68
N SER A 194 6.54 -10.87 7.78
CA SER A 194 6.85 -9.56 8.37
C SER A 194 6.35 -8.38 7.53
N CYS A 195 6.07 -8.61 6.24
CA CYS A 195 5.55 -7.59 5.34
C CYS A 195 4.05 -7.37 5.55
N THR A 196 3.70 -6.16 5.97
CA THR A 196 2.33 -5.75 6.28
C THR A 196 1.86 -4.56 5.45
N ASN A 197 2.62 -4.14 4.43
CA ASN A 197 2.18 -3.08 3.52
C ASN A 197 0.95 -3.55 2.73
N ARG A 198 -0.14 -2.78 2.77
CA ARG A 198 -1.41 -3.13 2.14
C ARG A 198 -1.69 -2.32 0.86
N TYR A 199 -0.85 -1.33 0.56
CA TYR A 199 -1.11 -0.35 -0.49
C TYR A 199 -0.36 -0.68 -1.78
N PRO A 200 -1.01 -0.54 -2.95
CA PRO A 200 -0.30 -0.59 -4.22
C PRO A 200 0.63 0.62 -4.36
N ASN A 201 1.81 0.39 -4.92
CA ASN A 201 2.78 1.45 -5.16
C ASN A 201 2.35 2.35 -6.34
N ALA A 202 3.17 3.36 -6.66
CA ALA A 202 2.86 4.28 -7.76
C ALA A 202 2.74 3.58 -9.13
N THR A 203 3.59 2.59 -9.41
CA THR A 203 3.60 1.83 -10.67
C THR A 203 2.35 0.95 -10.82
N GLU A 204 1.99 0.23 -9.76
CA GLU A 204 0.79 -0.63 -9.72
C GLU A 204 -0.48 0.21 -9.89
N ARG A 205 -0.59 1.35 -9.20
CA ARG A 205 -1.70 2.30 -9.35
C ARG A 205 -1.80 2.85 -10.77
N ALA A 206 -0.68 3.28 -11.36
CA ALA A 206 -0.64 3.80 -12.72
C ALA A 206 -1.07 2.73 -13.74
N ARG A 207 -0.64 1.48 -13.54
CA ARG A 207 -1.02 0.36 -14.41
C ARG A 207 -2.51 0.06 -14.34
N VAL A 208 -3.11 0.00 -13.15
CA VAL A 208 -4.56 -0.17 -13.02
C VAL A 208 -5.30 0.98 -13.71
N ASN A 209 -4.92 2.24 -13.45
CA ASN A 209 -5.56 3.38 -14.12
C ASN A 209 -5.46 3.28 -15.65
N GLN A 210 -4.34 2.81 -16.19
CA GLN A 210 -4.17 2.59 -17.63
C GLN A 210 -5.10 1.49 -18.16
N LEU A 211 -5.18 0.34 -17.48
CA LEU A 211 -6.02 -0.79 -17.89
C LEU A 211 -7.51 -0.39 -17.96
N TRP A 212 -7.95 0.44 -17.02
CA TRP A 212 -9.35 0.83 -16.87
C TRP A 212 -9.73 2.13 -17.58
N ALA A 213 -8.78 2.83 -18.22
CA ALA A 213 -9.05 4.04 -18.99
C ALA A 213 -9.93 3.79 -20.23
N ASN A 214 -9.77 2.63 -20.88
CA ASN A 214 -10.45 2.32 -22.16
C ASN A 214 -11.77 1.54 -22.00
N GLY A 215 -12.03 0.98 -20.82
CA GLY A 215 -13.34 0.37 -20.52
C GLY A 215 -14.46 1.41 -20.65
N PHE A 216 -14.18 2.64 -20.24
CA PHE A 216 -15.07 3.78 -20.41
C PHE A 216 -15.32 4.15 -21.89
N ALA A 217 -14.27 4.19 -22.72
CA ALA A 217 -14.42 4.53 -24.14
C ALA A 217 -15.30 3.52 -24.90
N LYS A 218 -15.12 2.22 -24.64
CA LYS A 218 -15.94 1.16 -25.25
C LYS A 218 -17.38 1.15 -24.73
N ALA A 219 -17.59 1.43 -23.44
CA ALA A 219 -18.93 1.55 -22.86
C ALA A 219 -19.70 2.75 -23.44
N LEU A 220 -19.03 3.89 -23.60
CA LEU A 220 -19.59 5.09 -24.23
C LEU A 220 -19.91 4.85 -25.72
N GLU A 221 -19.03 4.16 -26.45
CA GLU A 221 -19.28 3.78 -27.84
C GLU A 221 -20.51 2.85 -27.98
N LYS A 222 -20.67 1.86 -27.09
CA LYS A 222 -21.88 1.01 -27.06
C LYS A 222 -23.16 1.81 -26.77
N LEU A 223 -23.13 2.69 -25.78
CA LEU A 223 -24.26 3.56 -25.42
C LEU A 223 -24.66 4.49 -26.57
N ASN A 224 -23.68 5.04 -27.29
CA ASN A 224 -23.92 5.93 -28.43
C ASN A 224 -24.44 5.18 -29.67
N LYS A 225 -24.14 3.89 -29.83
CA LYS A 225 -24.69 3.04 -30.90
C LYS A 225 -26.08 2.48 -30.61
N ALA A 226 -26.53 2.54 -29.36
CA ALA A 226 -27.85 2.05 -28.92
C ALA A 226 -28.93 3.16 -28.88
N ARG A 227 -28.59 4.39 -29.29
CA ARG A 227 -29.51 5.52 -29.51
C ARG A 227 -29.75 5.71 -30.99
#